data_AF-A0A1X0J4B1-F1
#
_entry.id   AF-A0A1X0J4B1-F1
#
_cell.length_a   1.000
_cell.length_b   1.000
_cell.length_c   1.000
_cell.angle_alpha   90.00
_cell.angle_beta   90.00
_cell.angle_gamma   90.00
#
_symmetry.space_group_name_H-M   'P 1'
#
loop_
_entity.id
_entity.type
_entity.pdbx_description
1 polymer ?
#
loop_
_entity_poly.entity_id
_entity_poly.type
_entity_poly.pdbx_seq_one_letter_code
_entity_poly.pdbx_strand_id
1 'polypeptide(L)'
;MTSTISQPLPRFCAPLPFELREHAEAMPWSDFTATFSATDGPVQLWAWECDDRLARLGPQPRRFCATLAIGDRIENATVHASGPVAALTAMLYERGIGVEMTRFHQLASGPHTATFVQGSDGRSREWAMGWAEDPTQSALRAVIACANRLIG
;
A
#
# COMPACT_ATOMS: atom_id res chain seq x y z
N MET A 1 -29.82 -6.32 -22.41
CA MET A 1 -28.64 -7.15 -22.73
C MET A 1 -27.42 -6.28 -22.47
N THR A 2 -26.87 -6.35 -21.26
CA THR A 2 -25.71 -5.54 -20.85
C THR A 2 -24.46 -6.36 -21.19
N SER A 3 -23.76 -5.99 -22.25
CA SER A 3 -22.48 -6.62 -22.58
C SER A 3 -21.49 -6.34 -21.46
N THR A 4 -21.09 -7.38 -20.74
CA THR A 4 -19.97 -7.34 -19.81
C THR A 4 -18.71 -7.11 -20.64
N ILE A 5 -18.29 -5.85 -20.73
CA ILE A 5 -16.97 -5.50 -21.29
C ILE A 5 -15.96 -6.13 -20.35
N SER A 6 -15.29 -7.19 -20.80
CA SER A 6 -14.17 -7.79 -20.10
C SER A 6 -13.09 -6.72 -19.98
N GLN A 7 -12.95 -6.10 -18.81
CA GLN A 7 -11.88 -5.14 -18.57
C GLN A 7 -10.54 -5.85 -18.83
N PRO A 8 -9.63 -5.26 -19.62
CA PRO A 8 -8.31 -5.83 -19.80
C PRO A 8 -7.61 -5.89 -18.45
N LEU A 9 -7.20 -7.09 -18.04
CA LEU A 9 -6.32 -7.31 -16.89
C LEU A 9 -5.09 -6.38 -17.03
N PRO A 10 -4.67 -5.70 -15.96
CA PRO A 10 -3.44 -4.93 -16.02
C PRO A 10 -2.29 -5.84 -16.39
N ARG A 11 -1.49 -5.38 -17.34
CA ARG A 11 -0.29 -6.07 -17.79
C ARG A 11 0.85 -5.61 -16.92
N PHE A 12 1.08 -6.33 -15.82
CA PHE A 12 2.31 -6.18 -15.06
C PHE A 12 3.49 -6.55 -15.96
N CYS A 13 4.54 -5.73 -15.95
CA CYS A 13 5.74 -5.99 -16.73
C CYS A 13 6.57 -7.19 -16.23
N ALA A 14 6.17 -7.81 -15.11
CA ALA A 14 6.77 -9.01 -14.54
C ALA A 14 5.66 -9.90 -13.93
N PRO A 15 5.90 -11.21 -13.77
CA PRO A 15 4.92 -12.08 -13.14
C PRO A 15 4.74 -11.73 -11.66
N LEU A 16 3.56 -12.00 -11.10
CA LEU A 16 3.27 -11.82 -9.68
C LEU A 16 4.22 -12.66 -8.80
N PRO A 17 4.47 -12.25 -7.54
CA PRO A 17 5.18 -13.08 -6.58
C PRO A 17 4.56 -14.48 -6.48
N PHE A 18 5.39 -15.53 -6.43
CA PHE A 18 4.92 -16.93 -6.47
C PHE A 18 3.90 -17.24 -5.37
N GLU A 19 4.13 -16.75 -4.15
CA GLU A 19 3.23 -16.96 -3.00
C GLU A 19 1.87 -16.26 -3.18
N LEU A 20 1.84 -15.13 -3.90
CA LEU A 20 0.58 -14.43 -4.22
C LEU A 20 -0.16 -15.13 -5.37
N ARG A 21 0.59 -15.73 -6.29
CA ARG A 21 0.08 -16.38 -7.49
C ARG A 21 -0.93 -17.49 -7.17
N GLU A 22 -0.63 -18.33 -6.19
CA GLU A 22 -1.49 -19.46 -5.78
C GLU A 22 -2.90 -19.02 -5.37
N HIS A 23 -3.04 -17.80 -4.84
CA HIS A 23 -4.32 -17.25 -4.39
C HIS A 23 -4.99 -16.34 -5.45
N ALA A 24 -4.23 -15.86 -6.43
CA ALA A 24 -4.66 -14.80 -7.34
C ALA A 24 -4.94 -15.25 -8.78
N GLU A 25 -4.30 -16.32 -9.27
CA GLU A 25 -4.35 -16.67 -10.71
C GLU A 25 -5.74 -17.06 -11.22
N ALA A 26 -6.56 -17.66 -10.37
CA ALA A 26 -7.93 -18.04 -10.74
C ALA A 26 -8.95 -16.92 -10.54
N MET A 27 -8.54 -15.78 -9.99
CA MET A 27 -9.44 -14.71 -9.55
C MET A 27 -9.69 -13.69 -10.68
N PRO A 28 -10.95 -13.29 -10.94
CA PRO A 28 -11.24 -12.15 -11.80
C PRO A 28 -10.54 -10.87 -11.28
N TRP A 29 -10.15 -9.97 -12.19
CA TRP A 29 -9.45 -8.74 -11.81
C TRP A 29 -10.21 -7.91 -10.76
N SER A 30 -11.53 -7.79 -10.92
CA SER A 30 -12.40 -7.08 -9.98
C SER A 30 -12.26 -7.62 -8.56
N ASP A 31 -12.31 -8.94 -8.43
CA ASP A 31 -12.29 -9.64 -7.16
C ASP A 31 -10.88 -9.55 -6.55
N PHE A 32 -9.84 -9.63 -7.40
CA PHE A 32 -8.46 -9.42 -6.99
C PHE A 32 -8.28 -8.01 -6.41
N THR A 33 -8.74 -6.96 -7.10
CA THR A 33 -8.63 -5.59 -6.60
C THR A 33 -9.45 -5.35 -5.33
N ALA A 34 -10.66 -5.90 -5.26
CA ALA A 34 -11.50 -5.79 -4.07
C ALA A 34 -10.85 -6.47 -2.86
N THR A 35 -10.17 -7.60 -3.09
CA THR A 35 -9.52 -8.37 -2.02
C THR A 35 -8.21 -7.71 -1.57
N PHE A 36 -7.34 -7.35 -2.52
CA PHE A 36 -5.97 -6.98 -2.22
C PHE A 36 -5.73 -5.46 -2.16
N SER A 37 -6.64 -4.64 -2.70
CA SER A 37 -6.42 -3.17 -2.83
C SER A 37 -7.41 -2.31 -2.04
N ALA A 38 -8.12 -2.89 -1.06
CA ALA A 38 -9.11 -2.18 -0.27
C ALA A 38 -8.46 -1.11 0.62
N THR A 39 -8.67 0.17 0.28
CA THR A 39 -8.19 1.33 1.05
C THR A 39 -9.31 2.07 1.79
N ASP A 40 -10.54 1.58 1.70
CA ASP A 40 -11.76 2.11 2.32
C ASP A 40 -12.10 1.45 3.66
N GLY A 41 -11.19 0.63 4.20
CA GLY A 41 -11.31 -0.01 5.51
C GLY A 41 -11.11 0.92 6.71
N PRO A 42 -10.94 0.36 7.92
CA PRO A 42 -10.83 1.14 9.16
C PRO A 42 -9.62 2.07 9.19
N VAL A 43 -8.60 1.84 8.35
CA VAL A 43 -7.44 2.71 8.16
C VAL A 43 -7.50 3.32 6.77
N GLN A 44 -7.47 4.65 6.71
CA GLN A 44 -7.47 5.39 5.45
C GLN A 44 -6.41 6.48 5.47
N LEU A 45 -5.74 6.67 4.33
CA LEU A 45 -4.78 7.75 4.12
C LEU A 45 -5.44 8.85 3.27
N TRP A 46 -5.66 10.01 3.89
CA TRP A 46 -6.38 11.13 3.27
C TRP A 46 -5.45 12.14 2.63
N ALA A 47 -4.36 12.47 3.32
CA ALA A 47 -3.34 13.39 2.82
C ALA A 47 -1.96 12.84 3.14
N TRP A 48 -1.01 13.11 2.24
CA TRP A 48 0.38 12.72 2.39
C TRP A 48 1.30 13.80 1.84
N GLU A 49 2.28 14.20 2.63
CA GLU A 49 3.28 15.18 2.25
C GLU A 49 4.67 14.70 2.66
N CYS A 50 5.65 15.02 1.82
CA CYS A 50 7.07 14.85 2.11
C CYS A 50 7.72 16.23 1.99
N ASP A 51 8.39 16.70 3.06
CA ASP A 51 9.20 17.91 2.97
C ASP A 51 10.50 17.56 2.19
N ASP A 52 10.46 17.79 0.88
CA ASP A 52 11.59 17.56 -0.03
C ASP A 52 12.51 18.78 -0.13
N ARG A 53 12.65 19.56 0.95
CA ARG A 53 13.60 20.67 1.02
C ARG A 53 15.01 20.19 0.69
N LEU A 54 15.38 20.41 -0.57
CA LEU A 54 16.66 20.16 -1.24
C LEU A 54 17.48 19.09 -0.53
N ALA A 55 17.31 17.84 -0.97
CA ALA A 55 18.15 16.69 -0.64
C ALA A 55 19.58 17.13 -0.30
N ARG A 56 19.84 17.36 0.99
CA ARG A 56 21.19 17.66 1.47
C ARG A 56 21.99 16.40 1.22
N LEU A 57 23.18 16.52 0.62
CA LEU A 57 24.04 15.40 0.22
C LEU A 57 24.17 14.36 1.36
N GLY A 58 23.43 13.25 1.26
CA GLY A 58 23.49 12.11 2.17
C GLY A 58 22.12 11.49 2.52
N PRO A 59 22.10 10.23 3.01
CA PRO A 59 20.89 9.57 3.49
C PRO A 59 20.45 10.18 4.82
N GLN A 60 19.71 11.28 4.78
CA GLN A 60 19.12 11.90 5.97
C GLN A 60 17.62 11.56 6.08
N PRO A 61 17.10 11.33 7.30
CA PRO A 61 15.68 11.17 7.51
C PRO A 61 14.89 12.40 7.04
N ARG A 62 13.95 12.19 6.13
CA ARG A 62 13.04 13.23 5.63
C ARG A 62 11.82 13.33 6.53
N ARG A 63 11.26 14.52 6.63
CA ARG A 63 10.00 14.75 7.35
C ARG A 63 8.83 14.36 6.46
N PHE A 64 7.99 13.47 6.96
CA PHE A 64 6.74 13.07 6.33
C PHE A 64 5.57 13.48 7.21
N CYS A 65 4.52 13.99 6.58
CA CYS A 65 3.26 14.32 7.23
C CYS A 65 2.14 13.51 6.58
N ALA A 66 1.20 13.01 7.39
CA ALA A 66 0.03 12.31 6.89
C ALA A 66 -1.22 12.73 7.66
N THR A 67 -2.36 12.75 6.98
CA THR A 67 -3.67 12.75 7.62
C THR A 67 -4.26 11.36 7.49
N LEU A 68 -4.48 10.69 8.62
CA LEU A 68 -4.99 9.34 8.72
C LEU A 68 -6.38 9.36 9.34
N ALA A 69 -7.31 8.58 8.78
CA ALA A 69 -8.53 8.21 9.46
C ALA A 69 -8.37 6.79 10.01
N ILE A 70 -8.66 6.59 11.29
CA ILE A 70 -8.60 5.31 11.99
C ILE A 70 -9.91 5.12 12.76
N GLY A 71 -10.78 4.24 12.28
CA GLY A 71 -12.14 4.10 12.78
C GLY A 71 -12.92 5.41 12.62
N ASP A 72 -13.33 6.01 13.74
CA ASP A 72 -14.05 7.29 13.80
C ASP A 72 -13.13 8.50 14.04
N ARG A 73 -11.83 8.29 14.16
CA ARG A 73 -10.86 9.34 14.50
C ARG A 73 -10.07 9.77 13.27
N ILE A 74 -9.97 11.08 13.07
CA ILE A 74 -9.08 11.68 12.06
C ILE A 74 -7.92 12.34 12.80
N GLU A 75 -6.69 11.98 12.43
CA GLU A 75 -5.49 12.47 13.08
C GLU A 75 -4.43 12.87 12.06
N ASN A 76 -3.61 13.86 12.44
CA ASN A 76 -2.39 14.18 11.72
C ASN A 76 -1.21 13.45 12.37
N ALA A 77 -0.32 12.93 11.54
CA ALA A 77 0.91 12.27 11.95
C ALA A 77 2.10 12.96 11.29
N THR A 78 3.23 13.03 12.01
CA THR A 78 4.48 13.56 11.46
C THR A 78 5.63 12.72 11.98
N VAL A 79 6.48 12.24 11.08
CA VAL A 79 7.65 11.43 11.45
C VAL A 79 8.84 11.78 10.57
N HIS A 80 10.05 11.52 11.07
CA HIS A 80 11.27 11.55 10.28
C HIS A 80 11.67 10.11 9.94
N ALA A 81 11.77 9.78 8.65
CA ALA A 81 12.12 8.43 8.20
C ALA A 81 13.01 8.44 6.96
N SER A 82 13.63 7.29 6.66
CA SER A 82 14.46 7.11 5.47
C SER A 82 13.65 7.10 4.17
N GLY A 83 12.36 6.76 4.23
CA GLY A 83 11.48 6.77 3.07
C GLY A 83 10.00 6.65 3.40
N PRO A 84 9.12 6.76 2.39
CA PRO A 84 7.67 6.85 2.58
C PRO A 84 7.05 5.63 3.27
N VAL A 85 7.46 4.42 2.88
CA VAL A 85 6.96 3.17 3.49
C VAL A 85 7.35 3.10 4.96
N ALA A 86 8.62 3.36 5.29
CA ALA A 86 9.10 3.37 6.67
C ALA A 86 8.38 4.44 7.53
N ALA A 87 8.12 5.61 6.96
CA ALA A 87 7.35 6.65 7.61
C ALA A 87 5.91 6.20 7.91
N LEU A 88 5.20 5.68 6.91
CA LEU A 88 3.82 5.27 7.10
C LEU A 88 3.70 4.11 8.10
N THR A 89 4.57 3.09 8.01
CA THR A 89 4.56 1.99 8.98
C THR A 89 4.86 2.46 10.40
N ALA A 90 5.75 3.44 10.58
CA ALA A 90 6.02 4.02 11.89
C ALA A 90 4.80 4.79 12.43
N MET A 91 4.16 5.61 11.59
CA MET A 91 2.94 6.35 11.97
C MET A 91 1.80 5.41 12.39
N LEU A 92 1.63 4.29 11.69
CA LEU A 92 0.65 3.25 12.03
C LEU A 92 1.01 2.54 13.34
N TYR A 93 2.29 2.18 13.52
CA TYR A 93 2.76 1.51 14.72
C TYR A 93 2.55 2.35 15.99
N GLU A 94 2.82 3.66 15.93
CA GLU A 94 2.53 4.60 17.02
C GLU A 94 1.04 4.62 17.43
N ARG A 95 0.15 4.19 16.54
CA ARG A 95 -1.30 4.12 16.74
C ARG A 95 -1.78 2.71 17.06
N GLY A 96 -0.87 1.80 17.37
CA GLY A 96 -1.16 0.41 17.73
C GLY A 96 -1.45 -0.51 16.55
N ILE A 97 -1.15 -0.08 15.32
CA ILE A 97 -1.38 -0.85 14.09
C ILE A 97 -0.03 -1.33 13.56
N GLY A 98 0.33 -2.55 13.92
CA GLY A 98 1.58 -3.18 13.49
C GLY A 98 1.51 -3.67 12.05
N VAL A 99 2.41 -3.17 11.20
CA VAL A 99 2.62 -3.67 9.84
C VAL A 99 4.11 -3.92 9.63
N GLU A 100 4.58 -5.11 10.00
CA GLU A 100 5.94 -5.54 9.72
C GLU A 100 6.05 -6.02 8.26
N MET A 101 6.85 -5.31 7.47
CA MET A 101 7.01 -5.59 6.05
C MET A 101 7.97 -6.77 5.83
N THR A 102 7.48 -7.86 5.26
CA THR A 102 8.26 -9.09 5.01
C THR A 102 8.60 -9.30 3.54
N ARG A 103 7.80 -8.74 2.62
CA ARG A 103 8.04 -8.73 1.18
C ARG A 103 7.58 -7.41 0.57
N PHE A 104 8.33 -6.92 -0.40
CA PHE A 104 8.00 -5.71 -1.16
C PHE A 104 8.38 -5.91 -2.62
N HIS A 105 7.42 -5.75 -3.52
CA HIS A 105 7.63 -5.85 -4.96
C HIS A 105 6.91 -4.70 -5.66
N GLN A 106 7.61 -3.96 -6.51
CA GLN A 106 7.02 -2.86 -7.27
C GLN A 106 7.21 -3.10 -8.76
N LEU A 107 6.11 -3.14 -9.49
CA LEU A 107 6.05 -3.49 -10.91
C LEU A 107 5.44 -2.34 -11.70
N ALA A 108 6.01 -2.07 -12.88
CA ALA A 108 5.37 -1.21 -13.86
C ALA A 108 4.13 -1.92 -14.46
N SER A 109 3.08 -1.14 -14.75
CA SER A 109 1.83 -1.59 -15.35
C SER A 109 1.28 -0.49 -16.26
N GLY A 110 1.89 -0.33 -17.44
CA GLY A 110 1.58 0.78 -18.35
C GLY A 110 1.99 2.12 -17.73
N PRO A 111 1.09 3.13 -17.67
CA PRO A 111 1.39 4.42 -17.03
C PRO A 111 1.30 4.36 -15.49
N HIS A 112 0.91 3.20 -14.93
CA HIS A 112 0.75 3.01 -13.51
C HIS A 112 1.85 2.13 -12.92
N THR A 113 2.02 2.24 -11.61
CA THR A 113 2.86 1.39 -10.78
C THR A 113 1.97 0.53 -9.89
N ALA A 114 2.18 -0.78 -9.89
CA ALA A 114 1.56 -1.71 -8.95
C ALA A 114 2.58 -2.13 -7.90
N THR A 115 2.26 -1.92 -6.62
CA THR A 115 3.11 -2.31 -5.50
C THR A 115 2.43 -3.40 -4.71
N PHE A 116 3.12 -4.52 -4.53
CA PHE A 116 2.69 -5.68 -3.75
C PHE A 116 3.51 -5.74 -2.47
N VAL A 117 2.81 -5.91 -1.34
CA VAL A 117 3.42 -5.99 -0.02
C VAL A 117 2.89 -7.21 0.72
N GLN A 118 3.76 -7.87 1.47
CA GLN A 118 3.34 -8.86 2.47
C GLN A 118 3.68 -8.29 3.85
N GLY A 119 2.65 -8.01 4.64
CA GLY A 119 2.80 -7.52 6.01
C GLY A 119 2.41 -8.56 7.05
N SER A 120 2.86 -8.35 8.28
CA SER A 120 2.46 -9.13 9.46
C SER A 120 2.23 -8.23 10.67
N ASP A 121 1.27 -8.59 11.52
CA ASP A 121 1.07 -8.02 12.85
C ASP A 121 1.67 -8.91 13.97
N GLY A 122 2.44 -9.94 13.58
CA GLY A 122 2.98 -10.97 14.47
C GLY A 122 2.04 -12.17 14.69
N ARG A 123 0.78 -12.10 14.25
CA ARG A 123 -0.22 -13.18 14.37
C ARG A 123 -0.67 -13.71 13.02
N SER A 124 -0.93 -12.82 12.08
CA SER A 124 -1.33 -13.12 10.70
C SER A 124 -0.31 -12.55 9.71
N ARG A 125 -0.42 -13.00 8.47
CA ARG A 125 0.37 -12.49 7.34
C ARG A 125 -0.55 -12.28 6.16
N GLU A 126 -0.51 -11.08 5.62
CA GLU A 126 -1.43 -10.68 4.57
C GLU A 126 -0.68 -10.07 3.40
N TRP A 127 -1.06 -10.49 2.20
CA TRP A 127 -0.68 -9.79 0.98
C TRP A 127 -1.65 -8.65 0.71
N ALA A 128 -1.13 -7.55 0.17
CA ALA A 128 -1.92 -6.46 -0.35
C ALA A 128 -1.27 -5.85 -1.59
N MET A 129 -2.07 -5.11 -2.35
CA MET A 129 -1.66 -4.38 -3.54
C MET A 129 -2.07 -2.91 -3.41
N GLY A 130 -1.20 -2.02 -3.86
CA GLY A 130 -1.56 -0.66 -4.22
C GLY A 130 -1.36 -0.44 -5.71
N TRP A 131 -2.15 0.45 -6.29
CA TRP A 131 -2.07 0.81 -7.69
C TRP A 131 -2.29 2.32 -7.85
N ALA A 132 -1.34 3.00 -8.49
CA ALA A 132 -1.39 4.43 -8.75
C ALA A 132 -0.41 4.78 -9.88
N GLU A 133 -0.56 5.96 -10.49
CA GLU A 133 0.43 6.48 -11.46
C GLU A 133 1.81 6.69 -10.80
N ASP A 134 1.81 7.33 -9.62
CA ASP A 134 3.02 7.57 -8.85
C ASP A 134 3.43 6.33 -8.02
N PRO A 135 4.70 5.90 -8.08
CA PRO A 135 5.19 4.74 -7.33
C PRO A 135 5.09 4.92 -5.81
N THR A 136 5.26 6.14 -5.29
CA THR A 136 5.13 6.39 -3.84
C THR A 136 3.68 6.21 -3.41
N GLN A 137 2.73 6.80 -4.13
CA GLN A 137 1.29 6.62 -3.88
C GLN A 137 0.87 5.15 -3.98
N SER A 138 1.41 4.42 -4.95
CA SER A 138 1.16 2.98 -5.10
C SER A 138 1.65 2.21 -3.85
N ALA A 139 2.87 2.49 -3.38
CA ALA A 139 3.41 1.87 -2.18
C ALA A 139 2.61 2.22 -0.90
N LEU A 140 2.21 3.49 -0.73
CA LEU A 140 1.42 3.91 0.43
C LEU A 140 0.05 3.22 0.44
N ARG A 141 -0.64 3.14 -0.71
CA ARG A 141 -1.91 2.41 -0.84
C ARG A 141 -1.75 0.93 -0.51
N ALA A 142 -0.67 0.30 -0.93
CA ALA A 142 -0.38 -1.11 -0.62
C ALA A 142 -0.25 -1.32 0.90
N VAL A 143 0.45 -0.42 1.60
CA VAL A 143 0.59 -0.49 3.07
C VAL A 143 -0.75 -0.29 3.77
N ILE A 144 -1.57 0.67 3.34
CA ILE A 144 -2.91 0.89 3.91
C ILE A 144 -3.81 -0.34 3.69
N ALA A 145 -3.84 -0.89 2.48
CA ALA A 145 -4.58 -2.11 2.20
C ALA A 145 -4.08 -3.29 3.04
N CYS A 146 -2.77 -3.41 3.24
CA CYS A 146 -2.20 -4.43 4.13
C CYS A 146 -2.65 -4.24 5.58
N ALA A 147 -2.62 -3.01 6.10
CA ALA A 147 -3.07 -2.70 7.45
C ALA A 147 -4.54 -3.09 7.66
N ASN A 148 -5.41 -2.71 6.71
CA ASN A 148 -6.84 -3.06 6.75
C ASN A 148 -7.05 -4.57 6.78
N ARG A 149 -6.31 -5.32 5.95
CA ARG A 149 -6.41 -6.79 5.92
C ARG A 149 -5.92 -7.46 7.20
N LEU A 150 -4.89 -6.92 7.86
CA LEU A 150 -4.38 -7.45 9.13
C LEU A 150 -5.36 -7.20 10.29
N ILE A 151 -6.11 -6.11 10.26
CA ILE A 151 -7.11 -5.76 11.29
C ILE A 151 -8.34 -6.68 11.19
N GLY A 152 -8.77 -7.04 9.97
CA GLY A 152 -9.95 -7.86 9.69
C GLY A 152 -11.18 -7.04 9.33
#